data_AF-A0A0S7Z7H5-F1
#
_entry.id   AF-A0A0S7Z7H5-F1
#
_cell.length_a   1.000
_cell.length_b   1.000
_cell.length_c   1.000
_cell.angle_alpha   90.00
_cell.angle_beta   90.00
_cell.angle_gamma   90.00
#
_symmetry.space_group_name_H-M   'P 1'
#
loop_
_entity.id
_entity.type
_entity.pdbx_description
1 polymer ?
#
loop_
_entity_poly.entity_id
_entity_poly.type
_entity_poly.pdbx_seq_one_letter_code
_entity_poly.pdbx_strand_id
1 'polypeptide(L)' 'VQDEPEIWVHLQSGEPIGHLPPDICGWLWPWLSRGGVARARLLRVRGSEVPSWRRVLLEVSCRVA' A
#
# COMPACT_ATOMS: atom_id res chain seq x y z
N VAL A 1 5.27 -4.05 19.75
CA VAL A 1 6.29 -3.29 19.00
C VAL A 1 6.20 -3.79 17.57
N GLN A 2 6.31 -2.89 16.59
CA GLN A 2 6.32 -3.25 15.18
C GLN A 2 7.78 -3.38 14.76
N ASP A 3 8.20 -4.59 14.43
CA ASP A 3 9.63 -4.91 14.22
C ASP A 3 10.11 -4.51 12.81
N GLU A 4 9.20 -4.45 11.84
CA GLU A 4 9.48 -4.09 10.45
C GLU A 4 8.57 -2.93 9.98
N PRO A 5 9.07 -2.05 9.10
CA PRO A 5 8.27 -0.95 8.60
C PRO A 5 7.11 -1.43 7.72
N GLU A 6 5.91 -0.96 8.01
CA GLU A 6 4.72 -1.20 7.20
C GLU A 6 4.24 0.06 6.50
N ILE A 7 3.77 -0.11 5.27
CA ILE A 7 3.13 0.96 4.50
C ILE A 7 1.65 0.63 4.39
N TRP A 8 0.84 1.43 5.06
CA TRP A 8 -0.61 1.33 5.04
C TRP A 8 -1.21 2.09 3.87
N VAL A 9 -2.19 1.47 3.22
CA VAL A 9 -2.95 2.07 2.13
C VAL A 9 -4.31 2.49 2.67
N HIS A 10 -4.66 3.75 2.45
CA HIS A 10 -5.91 4.34 2.87
C HIS A 10 -6.75 4.77 1.66
N LEU A 11 -8.07 4.73 1.82
CA LEU A 11 -8.99 5.48 0.97
C LEU A 11 -8.74 6.98 1.14
N GLN A 12 -9.24 7.77 0.20
CA GLN A 12 -9.17 9.24 0.30
C GLN A 12 -9.95 9.79 1.51
N SER A 13 -10.95 9.05 1.99
CA SER A 13 -11.65 9.31 3.26
C SER A 13 -10.78 9.12 4.50
N GLY A 14 -9.62 8.46 4.38
CA GLY A 14 -8.72 8.13 5.48
C GLY A 14 -8.88 6.71 6.03
N GLU A 15 -9.84 5.93 5.54
CA GLU A 15 -10.07 4.55 6.01
C GLU A 15 -8.98 3.59 5.50
N PRO A 16 -8.33 2.79 6.35
CA PRO A 16 -7.33 1.82 5.91
C PRO A 16 -8.00 0.66 5.16
N ILE A 17 -7.40 0.26 4.03
CA ILE A 17 -7.86 -0.90 3.24
C ILE A 17 -6.90 -2.10 3.31
N GLY A 18 -5.72 -1.90 3.89
CA GLY A 18 -4.68 -2.91 4.07
C GLY A 18 -3.29 -2.28 4.05
N HIS A 19 -2.28 -3.13 4.07
CA HIS A 19 -0.88 -2.72 3.95
C HIS A 19 -0.26 -3.34 2.70
N LEU A 20 0.81 -2.72 2.21
CA LEU A 20 1.60 -3.30 1.12
C LEU A 20 2.33 -4.56 1.60
N PRO A 21 2.65 -5.50 0.69
CA PRO A 21 3.41 -6.69 1.06
C PRO A 21 4.85 -6.32 1.51
N PRO A 22 5.50 -7.13 2.37
CA PRO A 22 6.79 -6.78 3.00
C PRO A 22 7.92 -6.48 2.02
N ASP A 23 7.97 -7.18 0.88
CA ASP A 23 8.94 -6.94 -0.19
C ASP A 23 8.82 -5.53 -0.78
N ILE A 24 7.59 -5.02 -0.93
CA ILE A 24 7.34 -3.63 -1.35
C ILE A 24 7.69 -2.64 -0.24
N CYS A 25 7.29 -2.93 1.00
CA CYS A 25 7.61 -2.10 2.15
C CYS A 25 9.11 -1.89 2.32
N GLY A 26 9.92 -2.95 2.14
CA GLY A 26 11.37 -2.92 2.34
C GLY A 26 12.09 -1.86 1.52
N TRP A 27 11.68 -1.62 0.26
CA TRP A 27 12.30 -0.59 -0.58
C TRP A 27 11.54 0.73 -0.61
N LEU A 28 10.21 0.72 -0.48
CA LEU A 28 9.41 1.93 -0.58
C LEU A 28 9.44 2.74 0.71
N TRP A 29 9.50 2.08 1.88
CA TRP A 29 9.49 2.79 3.16
C TRP A 29 10.66 3.76 3.31
N PRO A 30 11.93 3.37 3.04
CA PRO A 30 13.04 4.30 3.08
C PRO A 30 12.87 5.50 2.15
N TRP A 31 12.21 5.34 1.01
CA TRP A 31 11.94 6.44 0.08
C TRP A 31 10.92 7.42 0.67
N LEU A 32 9.78 6.90 1.16
CA LEU A 32 8.73 7.70 1.79
C LEU A 32 9.24 8.43 3.04
N SER A 33 10.04 7.77 3.88
CA SER A 33 10.58 8.36 5.11
C SER A 33 11.55 9.52 4.86
N ARG A 34 12.11 9.64 3.65
CA ARG A 34 12.93 10.78 3.20
C ARG A 34 12.13 11.87 2.49
N GLY A 35 10.80 11.84 2.57
CA GLY A 35 9.91 12.81 1.95
C GLY A 35 9.47 12.45 0.52
N GLY A 36 9.78 11.25 0.05
CA GLY A 36 9.22 10.73 -1.18
C GLY A 36 7.70 10.62 -1.12
N VAL A 37 7.02 10.83 -2.25
CA VAL A 37 5.57 10.72 -2.35
C VAL A 37 5.21 9.55 -3.26
N ALA A 38 4.27 8.72 -2.83
CA ALA A 38 3.72 7.65 -3.66
C ALA A 38 2.20 7.78 -3.80
N ARG A 39 1.66 7.24 -4.89
CA ARG A 39 0.23 7.09 -5.11
C ARG A 39 -0.08 5.61 -5.28
N ALA A 40 -1.10 5.15 -4.56
CA ALA A 40 -1.77 3.88 -4.85
C ALA A 40 -3.03 4.12 -5.67
N ARG A 41 -3.26 3.31 -6.71
CA ARG A 41 -4.48 3.31 -7.51
C ARG A 41 -5.07 1.91 -7.53
N LEU A 42 -6.35 1.81 -7.20
CA LEU A 42 -7.07 0.56 -7.28
C LEU A 42 -7.25 0.16 -8.75
N LEU A 43 -6.71 -0.99 -9.11
CA LEU A 43 -6.91 -1.59 -10.42
C LEU A 43 -8.14 -2.50 -10.44
N ARG A 44 -8.42 -3.15 -9.31
CA ARG A 44 -9.36 -4.27 -9.27
C ARG A 44 -9.77 -4.60 -7.83
N VAL A 45 -11.05 -4.94 -7.69
CA VAL A 45 -11.63 -5.49 -6.46
C VAL A 45 -12.28 -6.83 -6.80
N ARG A 46 -12.03 -7.85 -5.98
CA ARG A 46 -12.69 -9.17 -6.02
C ARG A 46 -13.75 -9.26 -4.93
N GLY A 47 -14.69 -10.17 -5.11
CA GLY A 47 -15.78 -10.38 -4.17
C GLY A 47 -15.37 -11.20 -2.96
N SER A 48 -16.37 -11.60 -2.18
CA SER A 48 -16.21 -12.34 -0.94
C SER A 48 -15.64 -13.75 -1.12
N GLU A 49 -15.69 -14.30 -2.33
CA GLU A 49 -15.15 -15.61 -2.70
C GLU A 49 -13.62 -15.70 -2.60
N VAL A 50 -12.93 -14.56 -2.67
CA VAL A 50 -11.47 -14.48 -2.53
C VAL A 50 -11.11 -14.14 -1.08
N PRO A 51 -10.04 -14.71 -0.49
CA PRO A 51 -9.56 -14.30 0.82
C PRO A 51 -9.31 -12.78 0.87
N SER A 52 -9.67 -12.13 1.98
CA SER A 52 -9.65 -10.66 2.12
C SER A 52 -8.34 -10.02 1.63
N TRP A 53 -7.20 -10.62 1.96
CA TRP A 53 -5.85 -10.17 1.61
C TRP A 53 -5.48 -10.29 0.11
N ARG A 54 -6.28 -10.97 -0.71
CA ARG A 54 -6.12 -11.03 -2.19
C ARG A 54 -7.21 -10.28 -2.95
N ARG A 55 -8.12 -9.58 -2.28
CA ARG A 55 -9.26 -8.96 -2.96
C ARG A 55 -8.89 -7.71 -3.74
N VAL A 56 -7.85 -7.02 -3.32
CA VAL A 56 -7.48 -5.71 -3.85
C VAL A 56 -6.18 -5.83 -4.63
N LEU A 57 -6.21 -5.38 -5.88
CA LEU A 57 -5.00 -5.16 -6.68
C LEU A 57 -4.74 -3.66 -6.80
N LEU A 58 -3.57 -3.24 -6.36
CA LEU A 58 -3.12 -1.85 -6.42
C LEU A 58 -1.99 -1.71 -7.44
N GLU A 59 -2.02 -0.63 -8.19
CA GLU A 59 -0.86 -0.04 -8.81
C GLU A 59 -0.26 0.96 -7.83
N VAL A 60 1.03 0.84 -7.52
CA VAL A 60 1.77 1.79 -6.69
C VAL A 60 2.79 2.49 -7.57
N SER A 61 2.78 3.83 -7.55
CA SER A 61 3.71 4.66 -8.32
C SER A 61 4.36 5.70 -7.43
N CYS A 62 5.67 5.86 -7.55
CA CYS A 62 6.38 6.97 -6.95
C CYS A 62 6.17 8.23 -7.79
N ARG A 63 5.92 9.37 -7.14
CA ARG A 63 5.96 10.67 -7.78
C ARG A 63 7.39 11.18 -7.68
N VAL A 64 8.02 11.36 -8.83
CA VAL A 64 9.26 12.13 -8.93
C VAL A 64 8.83 13.59 -9.05
N ALA A 65 9.39 14.45 -8.19
CA ALA A 65 9.20 15.90 -8.26
C ALA A 65 9.95 16.47 -9.48
#